data_AF-A0A946K842-F1
#
_entry.id   AF-A0A946K842-F1
#
_cell.length_a   1.000
_cell.length_b   1.000
_cell.length_c   1.000
_cell.angle_alpha   90.00
_cell.angle_beta   90.00
_cell.angle_gamma   90.00
#
_symmetry.space_group_name_H-M   'P 1'
#
loop_
_entity.id
_entity.type
_entity.pdbx_description
1 polymer ?
#
loop_
_entity_poly.entity_id
_entity_poly.type
_entity_poly.pdbx_seq_one_letter_code
_entity_poly.pdbx_strand_id
1 'polypeptide(L)'
;MHTTLKNIFSRAAQQPLNSRTPALSKRQRPLFAEQLEARRLLAADATVNLTGASQSLLGEDVNFVVTFDNTSTDPTDNIGYSPFVDIVMPLTGDAPPLPNNGISFPSGSSASYNGLNLSTTEVIFDANGEAIHPFAKDSAGQPVIVSGKPGDQLIVVELPFGSYGPTQPPIDIHFTGSISPDAQPNHAYDITATGGYRYQVDAVGNPTDDNAAFGTTIVDPVQPQLFRLKKTSNTPEHETATGPNFQHSYTVSMAVAP
;
A
#
# COMPACT_ATOMS: atom_id res chain seq x y z
N MET A 1 -64.42 -89.40 -33.69
CA MET A 1 -64.76 -89.60 -35.11
C MET A 1 -65.38 -88.31 -35.63
N HIS A 2 -64.78 -87.69 -36.67
CA HIS A 2 -65.37 -86.73 -37.63
C HIS A 2 -66.04 -85.45 -37.06
N THR A 3 -66.07 -84.24 -37.64
CA THR A 3 -65.80 -83.62 -38.95
C THR A 3 -66.18 -82.12 -38.72
N THR A 4 -65.32 -81.11 -38.91
CA THR A 4 -65.15 -80.27 -40.13
C THR A 4 -66.03 -79.00 -40.22
N LEU A 5 -65.39 -77.83 -40.50
CA LEU A 5 -65.86 -76.56 -41.15
C LEU A 5 -66.98 -75.73 -40.42
N LYS A 6 -67.19 -74.41 -40.57
CA LYS A 6 -66.81 -73.38 -41.55
C LYS A 6 -67.08 -71.95 -40.98
N ASN A 7 -66.37 -70.96 -41.52
CA ASN A 7 -66.50 -69.49 -41.49
C ASN A 7 -67.90 -68.86 -41.30
N ILE A 8 -67.94 -67.58 -40.83
CA ILE A 8 -68.34 -66.38 -41.61
C ILE A 8 -68.21 -65.06 -40.76
N PHE A 9 -67.52 -64.07 -41.35
CA PHE A 9 -67.60 -62.56 -41.32
C PHE A 9 -68.45 -61.83 -40.25
N SER A 10 -68.26 -60.57 -39.83
CA SER A 10 -67.26 -59.49 -39.92
C SER A 10 -67.90 -58.24 -39.29
N ARG A 11 -67.17 -57.45 -38.48
CA ARG A 11 -67.11 -55.96 -38.59
C ARG A 11 -66.20 -55.35 -37.52
N ALA A 12 -65.14 -54.72 -38.04
CA ALA A 12 -64.45 -53.49 -37.63
C ALA A 12 -64.58 -52.93 -36.19
N ALA A 13 -63.43 -52.80 -35.54
CA ALA A 13 -62.92 -51.57 -34.91
C ALA A 13 -61.38 -51.67 -34.82
N GLN A 14 -60.64 -50.95 -35.68
CA GLN A 14 -59.75 -49.82 -35.30
C GLN A 14 -58.70 -50.21 -34.23
N GLN A 15 -57.52 -50.73 -34.63
CA GLN A 15 -56.21 -50.03 -34.78
C GLN A 15 -55.59 -49.48 -33.48
N PRO A 16 -54.24 -49.36 -33.35
CA PRO A 16 -53.16 -50.10 -34.01
C PRO A 16 -51.97 -50.49 -33.09
N LEU A 17 -51.05 -51.21 -33.73
CA LEU A 17 -49.71 -51.69 -33.35
C LEU A 17 -48.89 -50.82 -32.38
N ASN A 18 -48.36 -51.46 -31.34
CA ASN A 18 -47.19 -51.01 -30.59
C ASN A 18 -45.91 -51.26 -31.40
N SER A 19 -45.47 -50.25 -32.17
CA SER A 19 -44.10 -50.19 -32.69
C SER A 19 -43.17 -49.56 -31.65
N ARG A 20 -42.21 -50.35 -31.15
CA ARG A 20 -41.08 -49.88 -30.34
C ARG A 20 -40.21 -48.92 -31.17
N THR A 21 -40.24 -47.64 -30.83
CA THR A 21 -39.23 -46.64 -31.21
C THR A 21 -38.19 -46.55 -30.10
N PRO A 22 -36.87 -46.53 -30.37
CA PRO A 22 -35.89 -46.21 -29.35
C PRO A 22 -36.09 -44.74 -28.93
N ALA A 23 -36.18 -44.50 -27.64
CA ALA A 23 -36.26 -43.15 -27.11
C ALA A 23 -35.00 -42.37 -27.55
N LEU A 24 -35.21 -41.25 -28.24
CA LEU A 24 -34.17 -40.28 -28.51
C LEU A 24 -33.56 -39.86 -27.17
N SER A 25 -32.31 -40.26 -26.93
CA SER A 25 -31.49 -39.71 -25.87
C SER A 25 -31.49 -38.19 -26.05
N LYS A 26 -32.15 -37.49 -25.11
CA LYS A 26 -32.01 -36.05 -24.97
C LYS A 26 -30.55 -35.82 -24.62
N ARG A 27 -29.72 -35.53 -25.63
CA ARG A 27 -28.40 -34.93 -25.43
C ARG A 27 -28.65 -33.64 -24.67
N GLN A 28 -28.46 -33.67 -23.35
CA GLN A 28 -28.30 -32.46 -22.57
C GLN A 28 -27.09 -31.75 -23.16
N ARG A 29 -27.32 -30.70 -23.93
CA ARG A 29 -26.26 -29.78 -24.29
C ARG A 29 -25.71 -29.26 -22.96
N PRO A 30 -24.40 -29.38 -22.67
CA PRO A 30 -23.85 -28.68 -21.52
C PRO A 30 -24.16 -27.19 -21.75
N LEU A 31 -24.94 -26.62 -20.83
CA LEU A 31 -25.09 -25.17 -20.76
C LEU A 31 -23.74 -24.66 -20.29
N PHE A 32 -22.90 -24.24 -21.23
CA PHE A 32 -21.75 -23.43 -20.89
C PHE A 32 -22.30 -22.06 -20.51
N ALA A 33 -22.31 -21.77 -19.22
CA ALA A 33 -22.32 -20.39 -18.76
C ALA A 33 -20.91 -19.85 -19.03
N GLU A 34 -20.69 -19.27 -20.21
CA GLU A 34 -19.55 -18.37 -20.36
C GLU A 34 -19.77 -17.20 -19.39
N GLN A 35 -18.75 -16.91 -18.59
CA GLN A 35 -18.73 -15.70 -17.79
C GLN A 35 -18.75 -14.51 -18.76
N LEU A 36 -19.92 -13.93 -19.00
CA LEU A 36 -20.11 -12.90 -20.03
C LEU A 36 -19.36 -11.61 -19.71
N GLU A 37 -19.00 -11.36 -18.43
CA GLU A 37 -18.16 -10.24 -18.03
C GLU A 37 -17.31 -10.64 -16.83
N ALA A 38 -16.00 -10.36 -16.88
CA ALA A 38 -15.21 -10.29 -15.67
C ALA A 38 -15.79 -9.13 -14.84
N ARG A 39 -16.19 -9.38 -13.59
CA ARG A 39 -16.44 -8.27 -12.65
C ARG A 39 -15.10 -7.57 -12.45
N ARG A 40 -14.89 -6.50 -13.21
CA ARG A 40 -13.71 -5.67 -13.10
C ARG A 40 -13.94 -4.76 -11.91
N LEU A 41 -13.18 -4.99 -10.83
CA LEU A 41 -13.16 -4.04 -9.74
C LEU A 41 -12.39 -2.81 -10.25
N LEU A 42 -13.07 -1.68 -10.38
CA LEU A 42 -12.40 -0.40 -10.61
C LEU A 42 -11.79 0.01 -9.27
N ALA A 43 -10.48 0.19 -9.25
CA ALA A 43 -9.74 0.56 -8.07
C ALA A 43 -8.43 1.23 -8.47
N ALA A 44 -8.23 2.46 -8.00
CA ALA A 44 -6.93 3.08 -8.01
C ALA A 44 -6.03 2.33 -7.03
N ASP A 45 -4.76 2.09 -7.39
CA ASP A 45 -3.83 1.29 -6.59
C ASP A 45 -2.71 2.18 -6.07
N ALA A 46 -2.97 2.83 -4.92
CA ALA A 46 -2.00 3.69 -4.27
C ALA A 46 -0.83 2.84 -3.72
N THR A 47 0.36 3.11 -4.21
CA THR A 47 1.60 2.52 -3.70
C THR A 47 2.53 3.62 -3.22
N VAL A 48 3.31 3.28 -2.22
CA VAL A 48 4.36 4.16 -1.71
C VAL A 48 5.66 3.39 -1.60
N ASN A 49 6.78 4.09 -1.65
CA ASN A 49 8.07 3.66 -1.14
C ASN A 49 8.57 4.73 -0.16
N LEU A 50 9.31 4.33 0.86
CA LEU A 50 9.89 5.24 1.85
C LEU A 50 11.39 5.01 1.95
N THR A 51 12.17 6.08 1.91
CA THR A 51 13.63 6.05 2.08
C THR A 51 14.10 7.24 2.90
N GLY A 52 15.12 7.05 3.73
CA GLY A 52 15.82 8.15 4.42
C GLY A 52 16.68 7.66 5.60
N ALA A 53 16.42 6.45 6.09
CA ALA A 53 17.04 5.87 7.29
C ALA A 53 18.55 5.60 7.24
N SER A 54 19.24 5.87 6.13
CA SER A 54 20.62 5.42 6.02
C SER A 54 21.53 6.24 6.93
N GLN A 55 22.13 5.53 7.90
CA GLN A 55 23.36 5.97 8.53
C GLN A 55 23.19 7.16 9.50
N SER A 56 22.02 7.31 10.08
CA SER A 56 21.67 8.45 10.91
C SER A 56 22.36 8.48 12.28
N LEU A 57 22.63 9.66 12.82
CA LEU A 57 23.13 9.88 14.17
C LEU A 57 22.01 10.28 15.14
N LEU A 58 22.23 10.07 16.44
CA LEU A 58 21.35 10.62 17.48
C LEU A 58 21.32 12.15 17.41
N GLY A 59 20.19 12.77 17.76
CA GLY A 59 20.07 14.23 17.85
C GLY A 59 20.12 14.99 16.52
N GLU A 60 20.12 14.29 15.37
CA GLU A 60 20.16 14.92 14.06
C GLU A 60 18.80 14.96 13.37
N ASP A 61 18.68 15.86 12.40
CA ASP A 61 17.58 15.88 11.46
C ASP A 61 17.90 15.00 10.25
N VAL A 62 16.94 14.17 9.85
CA VAL A 62 17.05 13.22 8.74
C VAL A 62 16.01 13.56 7.68
N ASN A 63 16.46 13.62 6.43
CA ASN A 63 15.58 13.85 5.29
C ASN A 63 15.09 12.51 4.74
N PHE A 64 13.77 12.41 4.61
CA PHE A 64 13.08 11.27 4.05
C PHE A 64 12.43 11.64 2.73
N VAL A 65 12.23 10.63 1.90
CA VAL A 65 11.50 10.69 0.64
C VAL A 65 10.43 9.59 0.65
N VAL A 66 9.17 10.00 0.54
CA VAL A 66 8.08 9.10 0.15
C VAL A 66 7.85 9.23 -1.34
N THR A 67 8.05 8.15 -2.09
CA THR A 67 7.67 8.09 -3.50
C THR A 67 6.25 7.53 -3.59
N PHE A 68 5.29 8.31 -4.06
CA PHE A 68 3.90 7.89 -4.28
C PHE A 68 3.67 7.55 -5.75
N ASP A 69 2.91 6.49 -6.02
CA ASP A 69 2.49 6.12 -7.37
C ASP A 69 1.13 5.41 -7.40
N ASN A 70 0.47 5.42 -8.56
CA ASN A 70 -0.70 4.61 -8.86
C ASN A 70 -0.29 3.48 -9.79
N THR A 71 -0.08 2.30 -9.24
CA THR A 71 0.47 1.17 -10.02
C THR A 71 -0.62 0.29 -10.62
N SER A 72 -1.85 0.80 -10.69
CA SER A 72 -2.98 0.04 -11.22
C SER A 72 -2.70 -0.40 -12.66
N THR A 73 -2.83 -1.71 -12.90
CA THR A 73 -2.48 -2.32 -14.20
C THR A 73 -3.50 -2.06 -15.31
N ASP A 74 -4.62 -1.38 -15.01
CA ASP A 74 -5.54 -0.88 -16.02
C ASP A 74 -5.55 0.65 -16.08
N PRO A 75 -5.08 1.24 -17.18
CA PRO A 75 -4.95 2.69 -17.30
C PRO A 75 -6.27 3.40 -17.66
N THR A 76 -7.37 2.68 -17.93
CA THR A 76 -8.57 3.28 -18.53
C THR A 76 -9.62 3.76 -17.55
N ASP A 77 -9.68 3.27 -16.31
CA ASP A 77 -10.70 3.71 -15.32
C ASP A 77 -10.23 3.60 -13.85
N ASN A 78 -8.93 3.49 -13.59
CA ASN A 78 -8.37 3.39 -12.24
C ASN A 78 -7.65 4.68 -11.79
N ILE A 79 -8.25 5.82 -12.13
CA ILE A 79 -7.81 7.14 -11.68
C ILE A 79 -8.27 7.33 -10.24
N GLY A 80 -7.34 7.62 -9.33
CA GLY A 80 -7.67 7.90 -7.95
C GLY A 80 -7.90 9.38 -7.68
N TYR A 81 -8.89 9.75 -6.87
CA TYR A 81 -9.24 11.16 -6.60
C TYR A 81 -8.80 11.63 -5.21
N SER A 82 -8.29 12.85 -5.16
CA SER A 82 -7.78 13.51 -3.94
C SER A 82 -6.77 12.62 -3.18
N PRO A 83 -5.61 12.31 -3.79
CA PRO A 83 -4.57 11.51 -3.14
C PRO A 83 -3.98 12.15 -1.89
N PHE A 84 -3.58 11.30 -0.95
CA PHE A 84 -2.86 11.66 0.26
C PHE A 84 -1.81 10.61 0.61
N VAL A 85 -0.89 10.97 1.50
CA VAL A 85 0.06 10.05 2.13
C VAL A 85 -0.04 10.20 3.64
N ASP A 86 -0.25 9.09 4.33
CA ASP A 86 -0.15 8.98 5.77
C ASP A 86 1.29 8.58 6.14
N ILE A 87 1.91 9.33 7.04
CA ILE A 87 3.23 9.03 7.59
C ILE A 87 3.10 8.88 9.10
N VAL A 88 3.45 7.72 9.64
CA VAL A 88 3.50 7.51 11.10
C VAL A 88 4.92 7.72 11.59
N MET A 89 5.09 8.66 12.50
CA MET A 89 6.37 9.02 13.11
C MET A 89 6.42 8.47 14.54
N PRO A 90 7.45 7.67 14.88
CA PRO A 90 7.58 7.01 16.17
C PRO A 90 8.08 7.98 17.25
N LEU A 91 7.31 9.06 17.51
CA LEU A 91 7.68 10.15 18.42
C LEU A 91 8.05 9.64 19.81
N THR A 92 7.27 8.71 20.36
CA THR A 92 7.45 8.21 21.73
C THR A 92 8.70 7.34 21.89
N GLY A 93 9.19 6.74 20.81
CA GLY A 93 10.39 5.90 20.83
C GLY A 93 10.26 4.67 21.74
N ASP A 94 11.18 4.52 22.69
CA ASP A 94 11.21 3.44 23.69
C ASP A 94 10.62 3.84 25.04
N ALA A 95 10.38 5.12 25.28
CA ALA A 95 10.04 5.62 26.61
C ALA A 95 8.57 5.39 26.97
N PRO A 96 8.27 4.72 28.10
CA PRO A 96 7.04 4.99 28.84
C PRO A 96 7.33 6.02 29.96
N PRO A 97 6.39 6.88 30.38
CA PRO A 97 5.28 7.55 29.69
C PRO A 97 5.64 8.99 29.25
N LEU A 98 6.89 9.42 29.46
CA LEU A 98 7.57 10.66 29.03
C LEU A 98 9.00 10.57 29.60
N PRO A 99 10.01 11.22 28.97
CA PRO A 99 9.92 12.03 27.76
C PRO A 99 9.98 11.19 26.48
N ASN A 100 9.39 11.72 25.40
CA ASN A 100 9.45 11.16 24.05
C ASN A 100 10.90 11.08 23.57
N ASN A 101 11.37 9.88 23.22
CA ASN A 101 12.77 9.65 22.84
C ASN A 101 12.91 8.97 21.47
N GLY A 102 11.93 9.09 20.58
CA GLY A 102 11.99 8.52 19.25
C GLY A 102 12.27 9.55 18.17
N ILE A 103 11.52 9.48 17.06
CA ILE A 103 11.68 10.36 15.90
C ILE A 103 10.41 11.18 15.73
N SER A 104 10.57 12.51 15.72
CA SER A 104 9.47 13.45 15.59
C SER A 104 9.38 14.03 14.19
N PHE A 105 8.18 14.36 13.73
CA PHE A 105 7.99 15.40 12.73
C PHE A 105 7.95 16.75 13.46
N PRO A 106 8.91 17.66 13.21
CA PRO A 106 9.01 18.88 14.01
C PRO A 106 7.79 19.78 13.81
N SER A 107 7.22 20.28 14.90
CA SER A 107 6.02 21.11 14.85
C SER A 107 6.20 22.33 13.94
N GLY A 108 5.22 22.57 13.07
CA GLY A 108 5.25 23.67 12.10
C GLY A 108 6.10 23.38 10.84
N SER A 109 6.68 22.19 10.73
CA SER A 109 7.26 21.70 9.48
C SER A 109 6.17 21.32 8.48
N SER A 110 6.54 21.22 7.21
CA SER A 110 5.69 20.73 6.14
C SER A 110 6.49 19.78 5.25
N ALA A 111 5.81 18.79 4.68
CA ALA A 111 6.36 18.04 3.55
C ALA A 111 6.44 18.95 2.32
N SER A 112 7.22 18.56 1.32
CA SER A 112 7.37 19.32 0.08
C SER A 112 7.45 18.44 -1.16
N TYR A 113 7.00 18.98 -2.28
CA TYR A 113 7.10 18.36 -3.60
C TYR A 113 7.56 19.43 -4.60
N ASN A 114 8.65 19.16 -5.34
CA ASN A 114 9.27 20.12 -6.27
C ASN A 114 9.54 21.51 -5.65
N GLY A 115 9.92 21.53 -4.36
CA GLY A 115 10.21 22.76 -3.62
C GLY A 115 8.97 23.55 -3.17
N LEU A 116 7.76 23.04 -3.41
CA LEU A 116 6.51 23.60 -2.90
C LEU A 116 6.11 22.90 -1.61
N ASN A 117 5.74 23.68 -0.59
CA ASN A 117 5.22 23.13 0.66
C ASN A 117 3.85 22.51 0.43
N LEU A 118 3.66 21.30 0.96
CA LEU A 118 2.40 20.58 0.95
C LEU A 118 1.62 20.87 2.22
N SER A 119 0.29 20.73 2.13
CA SER A 119 -0.59 20.81 3.29
C SER A 119 -0.39 19.54 4.13
N THR A 120 -0.03 19.70 5.40
CA THR A 120 0.20 18.60 6.34
C THR A 120 -0.68 18.78 7.57
N THR A 121 -1.43 17.75 7.93
CA THR A 121 -2.21 17.69 9.17
C THR A 121 -1.57 16.70 10.13
N GLU A 122 -1.14 17.19 11.30
CA GLU A 122 -0.62 16.34 12.37
C GLU A 122 -1.76 15.92 13.30
N VAL A 123 -1.86 14.63 13.58
CA VAL A 123 -2.78 14.03 14.55
C VAL A 123 -1.97 13.15 15.50
N ILE A 124 -2.16 13.29 16.80
CA ILE A 124 -1.53 12.43 17.81
C ILE A 124 -2.42 11.21 18.04
N PHE A 125 -1.85 10.00 18.03
CA PHE A 125 -2.57 8.80 18.44
C PHE A 125 -2.94 8.91 19.93
N ASP A 126 -4.21 8.69 20.24
CA ASP A 126 -4.72 8.83 21.59
C ASP A 126 -4.23 7.70 22.53
N ALA A 127 -4.74 7.67 23.76
CA ALA A 127 -4.37 6.65 24.75
C ALA A 127 -4.71 5.21 24.32
N ASN A 128 -5.65 5.02 23.38
CA ASN A 128 -6.01 3.72 22.82
C ASN A 128 -5.18 3.38 21.58
N GLY A 129 -4.34 4.30 21.10
CA GLY A 129 -3.58 4.15 19.86
C GLY A 129 -4.42 4.45 18.63
N GLU A 130 -5.43 5.30 18.76
CA GLU A 130 -6.36 5.66 17.69
C GLU A 130 -6.17 7.12 17.25
N ALA A 131 -6.17 7.35 15.95
CA ALA A 131 -6.17 8.68 15.34
C ALA A 131 -7.32 8.79 14.34
N ILE A 132 -8.10 9.88 14.44
CA ILE A 132 -9.15 10.18 13.47
C ILE A 132 -8.51 10.77 12.21
N HIS A 133 -8.68 10.11 11.07
CA HIS A 133 -8.14 10.59 9.81
C HIS A 133 -8.89 11.86 9.35
N PRO A 134 -8.19 12.94 8.95
CA PRO A 134 -8.82 14.22 8.57
C PRO A 134 -9.61 14.20 7.25
N PHE A 135 -9.37 13.22 6.36
CA PHE A 135 -9.86 13.23 4.98
C PHE A 135 -10.63 11.96 4.63
N ALA A 136 -10.05 10.80 4.96
CA ALA A 136 -10.58 9.50 4.60
C ALA A 136 -11.87 9.18 5.36
N LYS A 137 -12.85 8.65 4.64
CA LYS A 137 -14.14 8.19 5.20
C LYS A 137 -14.41 6.75 4.80
N ASP A 138 -15.04 6.01 5.70
CA ASP A 138 -15.49 4.64 5.47
C ASP A 138 -16.82 4.57 4.69
N SER A 139 -17.28 3.35 4.42
CA SER A 139 -18.55 3.10 3.73
C SER A 139 -19.81 3.58 4.48
N ALA A 140 -19.69 3.96 5.76
CA ALA A 140 -20.76 4.60 6.54
C ALA A 140 -20.64 6.13 6.53
N GLY A 141 -19.69 6.68 5.78
CA GLY A 141 -19.39 8.11 5.71
C GLY A 141 -18.74 8.67 6.98
N GLN A 142 -18.29 7.81 7.90
CA GLN A 142 -17.59 8.20 9.12
C GLN A 142 -16.08 8.35 8.82
N PRO A 143 -15.37 9.23 9.53
CA PRO A 143 -13.91 9.29 9.42
C PRO A 143 -13.26 7.94 9.70
N VAL A 144 -12.26 7.58 8.90
CA VAL A 144 -11.47 6.37 9.15
C VAL A 144 -10.65 6.55 10.43
N ILE A 145 -10.61 5.51 11.27
CA ILE A 145 -9.73 5.45 12.42
C ILE A 145 -8.46 4.71 12.02
N VAL A 146 -7.32 5.38 12.17
CA VAL A 146 -6.00 4.79 11.97
C VAL A 146 -5.49 4.30 13.32
N SER A 147 -4.92 3.09 13.34
CA SER A 147 -4.29 2.53 14.54
C SER A 147 -2.79 2.77 14.52
N GLY A 148 -2.23 3.07 15.68
CA GLY A 148 -0.81 3.30 15.90
C GLY A 148 -0.45 3.13 17.36
N LYS A 149 0.78 3.52 17.72
CA LYS A 149 1.20 3.51 19.13
C LYS A 149 0.71 4.79 19.81
N PRO A 150 0.11 4.71 21.02
CA PRO A 150 -0.32 5.89 21.77
C PRO A 150 0.79 6.95 21.90
N GLY A 151 0.46 8.20 21.60
CA GLY A 151 1.37 9.34 21.66
C GLY A 151 2.26 9.55 20.43
N ASP A 152 2.30 8.61 19.47
CA ASP A 152 3.00 8.81 18.21
C ASP A 152 2.23 9.79 17.29
N GLN A 153 2.89 10.26 16.23
CA GLN A 153 2.30 11.22 15.29
C GLN A 153 1.85 10.51 14.02
N LEU A 154 0.62 10.78 13.61
CA LEU A 154 0.13 10.57 12.25
C LEU A 154 0.23 11.91 11.50
N ILE A 155 1.06 11.96 10.47
CA ILE A 155 1.20 13.11 9.57
C ILE A 155 0.49 12.78 8.27
N VAL A 156 -0.64 13.44 8.03
CA VAL A 156 -1.41 13.27 6.79
C VAL A 156 -1.04 14.38 5.82
N VAL A 157 -0.38 14.01 4.72
CA VAL A 157 0.06 14.91 3.66
C VAL A 157 -0.94 14.89 2.52
N GLU A 158 -1.56 16.03 2.24
CA GLU A 158 -2.45 16.19 1.08
C GLU A 158 -1.60 16.46 -0.17
N LEU A 159 -1.77 15.62 -1.20
CA LEU A 159 -1.05 15.84 -2.46
C LEU A 159 -1.82 16.86 -3.30
N PRO A 160 -1.12 17.76 -4.04
CA PRO A 160 -1.74 18.91 -4.70
C PRO A 160 -2.39 18.53 -6.05
N PHE A 161 -3.05 17.37 -6.11
CA PHE A 161 -3.69 16.83 -7.30
C PHE A 161 -5.17 16.56 -7.02
N GLY A 162 -6.05 16.98 -7.92
CA GLY A 162 -7.45 16.58 -7.84
C GLY A 162 -7.66 15.09 -8.13
N SER A 163 -6.77 14.52 -8.96
CA SER A 163 -6.78 13.11 -9.33
C SER A 163 -5.39 12.65 -9.75
N TYR A 164 -5.12 11.35 -9.63
CA TYR A 164 -3.85 10.75 -10.00
C TYR A 164 -4.05 9.37 -10.66
N GLY A 165 -3.62 9.24 -11.92
CA GLY A 165 -3.86 8.07 -12.76
C GLY A 165 -2.59 7.24 -13.01
N PRO A 166 -2.74 5.98 -13.49
CA PRO A 166 -1.60 5.04 -13.57
C PRO A 166 -0.53 5.37 -14.61
N THR A 167 -0.81 6.32 -15.51
CA THR A 167 0.15 6.76 -16.53
C THR A 167 0.98 7.96 -16.09
N GLN A 168 0.74 8.50 -14.88
CA GLN A 168 1.51 9.61 -14.35
C GLN A 168 2.82 9.10 -13.71
N PRO A 169 3.90 9.89 -13.79
CA PRO A 169 5.18 9.50 -13.21
C PRO A 169 5.12 9.59 -11.67
N PRO A 170 5.79 8.68 -10.94
CA PRO A 170 5.85 8.71 -9.48
C PRO A 170 6.26 10.08 -8.92
N ILE A 171 5.71 10.41 -7.75
CA ILE A 171 5.91 11.69 -7.06
C ILE A 171 6.79 11.49 -5.83
N ASP A 172 7.89 12.23 -5.75
CA ASP A 172 8.77 12.25 -4.58
C ASP A 172 8.38 13.37 -3.60
N ILE A 173 7.94 12.97 -2.41
CA ILE A 173 7.53 13.84 -1.32
C ILE A 173 8.65 13.85 -0.29
N HIS A 174 9.24 15.02 -0.08
CA HIS A 174 10.33 15.21 0.87
C HIS A 174 9.82 15.72 2.21
N PHE A 175 10.28 15.13 3.30
CA PHE A 175 10.01 15.62 4.65
C PHE A 175 11.21 15.39 5.57
N THR A 176 11.25 16.10 6.69
CA THR A 176 12.34 16.01 7.66
C THR A 176 11.79 15.45 8.97
N GLY A 177 12.46 14.42 9.50
CA GLY A 177 12.25 13.92 10.85
C GLY A 177 13.41 14.32 11.76
N SER A 178 13.14 14.58 13.04
CA SER A 178 14.16 14.92 14.04
C SER A 178 14.32 13.78 15.03
N ILE A 179 15.52 13.21 15.09
CA ILE A 179 15.86 12.09 15.98
C ILE A 179 16.18 12.65 17.37
N SER A 180 15.53 12.10 18.41
CA SER A 180 15.83 12.50 19.78
C SER A 180 17.30 12.21 20.15
N PRO A 181 17.98 13.12 20.87
CA PRO A 181 19.28 12.82 21.49
C PRO A 181 19.22 11.66 22.50
N ASP A 182 18.04 11.40 23.08
CA ASP A 182 17.80 10.34 24.06
C ASP A 182 17.33 9.01 23.43
N ALA A 183 17.27 8.96 22.09
CA ALA A 183 17.00 7.73 21.36
C ALA A 183 18.08 6.68 21.65
N GLN A 184 17.70 5.41 21.62
CA GLN A 184 18.58 4.31 21.97
C GLN A 184 19.47 3.94 20.77
N PRO A 185 20.80 3.98 20.91
CA PRO A 185 21.69 3.52 19.86
C PRO A 185 21.42 2.06 19.51
N ASN A 186 21.38 1.74 18.21
CA ASN A 186 21.13 0.39 17.69
C ASN A 186 19.72 -0.17 17.96
N HIS A 187 18.77 0.64 18.42
CA HIS A 187 17.34 0.34 18.35
C HIS A 187 16.78 0.85 17.01
N ALA A 188 15.79 0.16 16.45
CA ALA A 188 15.14 0.59 15.21
C ALA A 188 13.83 1.30 15.52
N TYR A 189 13.67 2.51 15.01
CA TYR A 189 12.41 3.26 15.07
C TYR A 189 11.75 3.20 13.70
N ASP A 190 10.64 2.50 13.62
CA ASP A 190 9.91 2.27 12.38
C ASP A 190 9.14 3.54 12.00
N ILE A 191 9.54 4.16 10.88
CA ILE A 191 8.72 5.15 10.20
C ILE A 191 7.90 4.39 9.17
N THR A 192 6.60 4.67 9.11
CA THR A 192 5.73 4.01 8.13
C THR A 192 5.08 5.03 7.20
N ALA A 193 4.84 4.63 5.96
CA ALA A 193 4.12 5.41 4.98
C ALA A 193 3.00 4.57 4.36
N THR A 194 1.83 5.18 4.15
CA THR A 194 0.70 4.56 3.45
C THR A 194 0.09 5.57 2.49
N GLY A 195 -0.01 5.22 1.21
CA GLY A 195 -0.71 6.06 0.23
C GLY A 195 -2.21 5.80 0.26
N GLY A 196 -3.02 6.77 -0.17
CA GLY A 196 -4.46 6.57 -0.29
C GLY A 196 -5.14 7.59 -1.19
N TYR A 197 -6.42 7.33 -1.46
CA TYR A 197 -7.31 8.23 -2.17
C TYR A 197 -8.55 8.49 -1.33
N ARG A 198 -8.90 9.76 -1.15
CA ARG A 198 -10.04 10.17 -0.34
C ARG A 198 -11.36 9.64 -0.89
N TYR A 199 -11.48 9.59 -2.22
CA TYR A 199 -12.72 9.23 -2.91
C TYR A 199 -12.52 8.09 -3.92
N GLN A 200 -11.41 7.35 -3.84
CA GLN A 200 -11.11 6.25 -4.76
C GLN A 200 -11.30 6.68 -6.22
N VAL A 201 -12.24 6.07 -6.97
CA VAL A 201 -12.45 6.32 -8.40
C VAL A 201 -13.59 7.30 -8.68
N ASP A 202 -14.27 7.82 -7.65
CA ASP A 202 -15.38 8.77 -7.77
C ASP A 202 -15.00 10.20 -7.33
N ALA A 203 -15.03 11.16 -8.26
CA ALA A 203 -14.77 12.57 -7.97
C ALA A 203 -15.87 13.25 -7.11
N VAL A 204 -17.06 12.64 -6.96
CA VAL A 204 -18.24 13.24 -6.33
C VAL A 204 -18.12 13.33 -4.81
N GLY A 205 -17.31 12.48 -4.17
CA GLY A 205 -17.09 12.52 -2.71
C GLY A 205 -18.28 11.99 -1.90
N ASN A 206 -18.86 10.90 -2.36
CA ASN A 206 -19.95 10.11 -1.81
C ASN A 206 -19.40 8.82 -1.14
N PRO A 207 -18.87 8.90 0.09
CA PRO A 207 -18.15 7.78 0.73
C PRO A 207 -19.01 6.53 0.98
N THR A 208 -20.34 6.62 0.90
CA THR A 208 -21.24 5.44 1.00
C THR A 208 -21.28 4.62 -0.29
N ASP A 209 -20.89 5.21 -1.42
CA ASP A 209 -20.81 4.56 -2.72
C ASP A 209 -19.35 4.25 -3.07
N ASP A 210 -18.44 5.19 -2.80
CA ASP A 210 -17.00 5.03 -3.01
C ASP A 210 -16.21 5.61 -1.83
N ASN A 211 -15.91 4.74 -0.86
CA ASN A 211 -15.18 5.11 0.35
C ASN A 211 -13.68 5.24 0.09
N ALA A 212 -12.97 5.93 0.98
CA ALA A 212 -11.52 5.97 0.90
C ALA A 212 -10.92 4.56 0.96
N ALA A 213 -9.81 4.35 0.26
CA ALA A 213 -9.02 3.14 0.36
C ALA A 213 -7.54 3.47 0.42
N PHE A 214 -6.83 2.58 1.10
CA PHE A 214 -5.43 2.72 1.47
C PHE A 214 -4.63 1.65 0.75
N GLY A 215 -3.43 2.03 0.35
CA GLY A 215 -2.44 1.13 -0.20
C GLY A 215 -1.81 0.23 0.87
N THR A 216 -0.77 -0.49 0.45
CA THR A 216 0.07 -1.23 1.38
C THR A 216 0.94 -0.26 2.18
N THR A 217 0.97 -0.42 3.50
CA THR A 217 1.91 0.30 4.37
C THR A 217 3.34 -0.20 4.15
N ILE A 218 4.26 0.72 3.91
CA ILE A 218 5.71 0.47 3.86
C ILE A 218 6.35 0.95 5.15
N VAL A 219 7.40 0.24 5.57
CA VAL A 219 8.16 0.51 6.79
C VAL A 219 9.61 0.79 6.41
N ASP A 220 10.17 1.90 6.89
CA ASP A 220 11.61 2.20 6.85
C ASP A 220 12.17 2.27 8.29
N PRO A 221 12.92 1.25 8.74
CA PRO A 221 13.47 1.21 10.09
C PRO A 221 14.67 2.15 10.22
N VAL A 222 14.57 3.18 11.07
CA VAL A 222 15.66 4.12 11.35
C VAL A 222 16.44 3.65 12.57
N GLN A 223 17.72 3.31 12.39
CA GLN A 223 18.61 2.90 13.47
C GLN A 223 19.67 3.99 13.74
N PRO A 224 19.41 4.92 14.68
CA PRO A 224 20.39 5.95 14.98
C PRO A 224 21.66 5.38 15.63
N GLN A 225 22.78 6.00 15.29
CA GLN A 225 24.10 5.66 15.81
C GLN A 225 24.65 6.79 16.69
N LEU A 226 25.43 6.43 17.70
CA LEU A 226 26.15 7.42 18.51
C LEU A 226 27.33 8.03 17.75
N PHE A 227 27.99 7.22 16.94
CA PHE A 227 29.10 7.66 16.10
C PHE A 227 29.21 6.76 14.88
N ARG A 228 29.87 7.28 13.85
CA ARG A 228 30.15 6.56 12.62
C ARG A 228 31.59 6.79 12.18
N LEU A 229 32.25 5.71 11.77
CA LEU A 229 33.62 5.74 11.24
C LEU A 229 33.61 5.57 9.73
N LYS A 230 34.39 6.38 9.01
CA LYS A 230 34.68 6.21 7.59
C LYS A 230 36.18 6.02 7.42
N LYS A 231 36.57 4.90 6.81
CA LYS A 231 37.97 4.61 6.46
C LYS A 231 38.13 4.74 4.94
N THR A 232 38.99 5.64 4.51
CA THR A 232 39.36 5.84 3.10
C THR A 232 40.81 5.41 2.88
N SER A 233 41.04 4.62 1.82
CA SER A 233 42.40 4.33 1.36
C SER A 233 42.98 5.55 0.67
N ASN A 234 44.22 5.89 1.01
CA ASN A 234 44.95 7.00 0.38
C ASN A 234 45.83 6.50 -0.79
N THR A 235 45.67 5.25 -1.21
CA THR A 235 46.40 4.68 -2.34
C THR A 235 46.00 5.38 -3.64
N PRO A 236 46.97 5.87 -4.45
CA PRO A 236 46.69 6.37 -5.79
C PRO A 236 45.96 5.32 -6.63
N GLU A 237 45.02 5.77 -7.45
CA GLU A 237 44.33 4.96 -8.49
C GLU A 237 43.44 3.82 -7.99
N HIS A 238 43.11 3.77 -6.69
CA HIS A 238 42.33 2.69 -6.07
C HIS A 238 42.93 1.27 -6.23
N GLU A 239 44.12 1.15 -6.81
CA GLU A 239 44.83 -0.12 -6.98
C GLU A 239 45.82 -0.34 -5.85
N THR A 240 45.86 -1.59 -5.38
CA THR A 240 46.74 -2.00 -4.28
C THR A 240 47.88 -2.82 -4.86
N ALA A 241 49.00 -2.18 -5.23
CA ALA A 241 50.20 -2.93 -5.57
C ALA A 241 50.69 -3.70 -4.33
N THR A 242 50.85 -5.01 -4.45
CA THR A 242 51.24 -5.89 -3.32
C THR A 242 52.76 -6.04 -3.25
N GLY A 243 53.34 -5.87 -2.06
CA GLY A 243 54.75 -6.17 -1.79
C GLY A 243 55.30 -5.40 -0.58
N PRO A 244 56.40 -5.83 0.05
CA PRO A 244 56.92 -5.23 1.29
C PRO A 244 57.25 -3.73 1.21
N ASN A 245 57.41 -3.20 -0.01
CA ASN A 245 57.77 -1.81 -0.27
C ASN A 245 56.56 -0.91 -0.60
N PHE A 246 55.33 -1.43 -0.59
CA PHE A 246 54.12 -0.64 -0.86
C PHE A 246 53.43 -0.28 0.46
N GLN A 247 53.62 0.96 0.92
CA GLN A 247 53.02 1.46 2.14
C GLN A 247 51.53 1.77 1.93
N HIS A 248 50.65 1.10 2.68
CA HIS A 248 49.23 1.45 2.73
C HIS A 248 49.02 2.55 3.76
N SER A 249 48.49 3.70 3.34
CA SER A 249 48.01 4.73 4.26
C SER A 249 46.50 4.86 4.16
N TYR A 250 45.87 5.08 5.30
CA TYR A 250 44.42 5.24 5.41
C TYR A 250 44.11 6.52 6.17
N THR A 251 43.06 7.20 5.73
CA THR A 251 42.43 8.28 6.51
C THR A 251 41.22 7.70 7.22
N VAL A 252 41.12 7.92 8.52
CA VAL A 252 39.95 7.54 9.32
C VAL A 252 39.28 8.82 9.80
N SER A 253 38.02 9.04 9.42
CA SER A 253 37.20 10.12 9.96
C SER A 253 36.09 9.55 10.85
N MET A 254 35.75 10.30 11.90
CA MET A 254 34.70 9.96 12.84
C MET A 254 33.68 11.10 12.87
N ALA A 255 32.40 10.76 12.71
CA ALA A 255 31.29 11.63 13.06
C ALA A 255 30.71 11.15 14.39
N VAL A 256 30.43 12.07 15.30
CA VAL A 256 29.84 11.79 16.62
C VAL A 256 28.55 12.59 16.71
N ALA A 257 27.51 11.99 17.29
CA ALA A 257 26.28 12.70 17.62
C ALA A 257 26.58 13.98 18.45
N PRO A 258 25.79 15.06 18.26
CA PRO A 258 25.98 16.35 18.93
C PRO A 258 25.84 16.29 20.46
#